data_AF-A0A6G2VDM8-F1
#
_entry.id   AF-A0A6G2VDM8-F1
#
_cell.length_a   1.000
_cell.length_b   1.000
_cell.length_c   1.000
_cell.angle_alpha   90.00
_cell.angle_beta   90.00
_cell.angle_gamma   90.00
#
_symmetry.space_group_name_H-M   'P 1'
#
loop_
_entity.id
_entity.type
_entity.pdbx_description
1 polymer ?
#
loop_
_entity_poly.entity_id
_entity_poly.type
_entity_poly.pdbx_seq_one_letter_code
_entity_poly.pdbx_strand_id
1 'polypeptide(L)'
;MGERLREIGPLIRDCRPQSAWRAGVSAPVATAAGLHTALTQARYALAAARSPAPDGQPVVVQGELGGLAMLLAGVPADVRKVYRETVLGPLLAAGPKSGPMLLETLRAFLDHDCSWARTAEALHIHVNTVHYRVQRIELLTGRDLSRLDNRLDLRTALLC
;
A
#
# COMPACT_ATOMS: atom_id res chain seq x y z
N MET A 1 -18.08 14.05 6.16
CA MET A 1 -17.20 14.26 7.33
C MET A 1 -15.72 14.14 6.95
N GLY A 2 -15.31 13.08 6.24
CA GLY A 2 -13.91 12.92 5.78
C GLY A 2 -13.38 14.09 4.92
N GLU A 3 -14.17 14.58 3.96
CA GLU A 3 -13.79 15.74 3.13
C GLU A 3 -13.55 17.02 3.95
N ARG A 4 -14.46 17.36 4.86
CA ARG A 4 -14.27 18.49 5.79
C ARG A 4 -12.99 18.38 6.62
N LEU A 5 -12.62 17.17 7.06
CA LEU A 5 -11.37 16.96 7.79
C LEU A 5 -10.13 17.15 6.90
N ARG A 6 -10.22 16.84 5.61
CA ARG A 6 -9.14 17.11 4.64
C ARG A 6 -8.99 18.60 4.36
N GLU A 7 -10.10 19.33 4.25
CA GLU A 7 -10.13 20.78 4.04
C GLU A 7 -9.47 21.57 5.18
N ILE A 8 -9.59 21.08 6.43
CA ILE A 8 -8.97 21.71 7.61
C ILE A 8 -7.47 21.36 7.72
N GLY A 9 -7.01 20.39 6.94
CA GLY A 9 -5.63 19.88 6.99
C GLY A 9 -4.51 20.90 6.81
N PRO A 10 -4.61 21.85 5.85
CA PRO A 10 -3.67 22.95 5.71
C PRO A 10 -3.63 23.85 6.96
N LEU A 11 -4.79 24.23 7.51
CA LEU A 11 -4.88 25.08 8.70
C LEU A 11 -4.19 24.44 9.93
N ILE A 12 -4.37 23.13 10.13
CA ILE A 12 -3.70 22.41 11.23
C ILE A 12 -2.18 22.38 11.03
N ARG A 13 -1.71 22.21 9.78
CA ARG A 13 -0.28 22.27 9.47
C ARG A 13 0.29 23.66 9.71
N ASP A 14 -0.44 24.71 9.32
CA ASP A 14 0.01 26.09 9.50
C ASP A 14 0.11 26.46 11.00
N CYS A 15 -0.82 25.97 11.82
CA CYS A 15 -0.77 26.17 13.27
C CYS A 15 0.31 25.31 13.97
N ARG A 16 0.63 24.12 13.45
CA ARG A 16 1.62 23.19 14.03
C ARG A 16 2.46 22.52 12.95
N PRO A 17 3.40 23.25 12.33
CA PRO A 17 4.17 22.76 11.18
C PRO A 17 5.08 21.56 11.51
N GLN A 18 5.42 21.39 12.79
CA GLN A 18 6.28 20.29 13.25
C GLN A 18 5.49 19.01 13.61
N SER A 19 4.15 19.04 13.61
CA SER A 19 3.31 17.91 14.01
C SER A 19 2.65 17.25 12.79
N ALA A 20 3.08 16.04 12.46
CA ALA A 20 2.38 15.22 11.47
C ALA A 20 1.05 14.71 12.07
N TRP A 21 -0.04 15.40 11.76
CA TRP A 21 -1.38 14.99 12.18
C TRP A 21 -1.92 13.89 11.26
N ARG A 22 -2.64 12.91 11.83
CA ARG A 22 -3.29 11.82 11.09
C ARG A 22 -4.64 11.48 11.71
N ALA A 23 -5.64 11.18 10.89
CA ALA A 23 -6.99 10.83 11.32
C ALA A 23 -7.53 9.63 10.54
N GLY A 24 -8.31 8.80 11.24
CA GLY A 24 -9.09 7.72 10.64
C GLY A 24 -10.58 7.97 10.90
N VAL A 25 -11.40 7.83 9.88
CA VAL A 25 -12.83 8.12 9.93
C VAL A 25 -13.62 6.87 9.61
N SER A 26 -14.61 6.52 10.44
CA SER A 26 -15.50 5.38 10.20
C SER A 26 -16.62 5.72 9.21
N ALA A 27 -17.43 4.71 8.86
CA ALA A 27 -18.75 4.98 8.33
C ALA A 27 -19.61 5.75 9.35
N PRO A 28 -20.61 6.53 8.89
CA PRO A 28 -21.60 7.13 9.78
C PRO A 28 -22.41 6.03 10.47
N VAL A 29 -22.76 6.27 11.74
CA VAL A 29 -23.55 5.35 12.56
C VAL A 29 -24.76 6.08 13.14
N ALA A 30 -25.95 5.47 13.01
CA ALA A 30 -27.21 6.05 13.46
C ALA A 30 -27.61 5.65 14.90
N THR A 31 -26.98 4.62 15.47
CA THR A 31 -27.36 4.05 16.78
C THR A 31 -26.16 3.81 17.70
N ALA A 32 -26.37 3.87 19.01
CA ALA A 32 -25.31 3.62 19.99
C ALA A 32 -24.68 2.23 19.85
N ALA A 33 -25.47 1.22 19.43
CA ALA A 33 -25.00 -0.14 19.21
C ALA A 33 -23.90 -0.25 18.14
N GLY A 34 -23.88 0.66 17.14
CA GLY A 34 -22.87 0.66 16.08
C GLY A 34 -21.55 1.36 16.45
N LEU A 35 -21.47 2.03 17.61
CA LEU A 35 -20.30 2.82 18.01
C LEU A 35 -19.03 1.97 18.13
N HIS A 36 -19.15 0.74 18.62
CA HIS A 36 -18.01 -0.16 18.74
C HIS A 36 -17.40 -0.49 17.36
N THR A 37 -18.25 -0.83 16.39
CA THR A 37 -17.83 -1.10 15.01
C THR A 37 -17.23 0.15 14.36
N ALA A 38 -17.85 1.32 14.54
CA ALA A 38 -17.30 2.58 14.03
C ALA A 38 -15.93 2.91 14.64
N LEU A 39 -15.75 2.75 15.95
CA LEU A 39 -14.46 2.98 16.59
C LEU A 39 -13.39 2.04 16.04
N THR A 40 -13.74 0.77 15.82
CA THR A 40 -12.85 -0.22 15.19
C THR A 40 -12.47 0.24 13.78
N GLN A 41 -13.44 0.57 12.93
CA GLN A 41 -13.20 1.10 11.58
C GLN A 41 -12.30 2.34 11.57
N ALA A 42 -12.56 3.32 12.45
CA ALA A 42 -11.77 4.54 12.57
C ALA A 42 -10.32 4.24 13.00
N ARG A 43 -10.11 3.26 13.89
CA ARG A 43 -8.76 2.82 14.31
C ARG A 43 -8.00 2.16 13.17
N TYR A 44 -8.64 1.29 12.39
CA TYR A 44 -8.04 0.69 11.21
C TYR A 44 -7.69 1.74 10.15
N ALA A 45 -8.60 2.69 9.90
CA ALA A 45 -8.35 3.80 9.00
C ALA A 45 -7.17 4.68 9.48
N LEU A 46 -7.06 4.94 10.79
CA LEU A 46 -5.93 5.69 11.36
C LEU A 46 -4.61 4.92 11.25
N ALA A 47 -4.63 3.61 11.49
CA ALA A 47 -3.46 2.76 11.35
C ALA A 47 -2.96 2.72 9.89
N ALA A 48 -3.88 2.65 8.92
CA ALA A 48 -3.56 2.80 7.50
C ALA A 48 -3.03 4.21 7.18
N ALA A 49 -3.68 5.25 7.70
CA ALA A 49 -3.23 6.64 7.54
C ALA A 49 -1.80 6.82 8.04
N ARG A 50 -1.35 6.05 9.06
CA ARG A 50 0.01 6.04 9.64
C ARG A 50 1.05 5.26 8.81
N SER A 51 0.64 4.47 7.83
CA SER A 51 1.58 3.71 7.00
C SER A 51 2.49 4.67 6.22
N PRO A 52 3.80 4.35 6.06
CA PRO A 52 4.75 5.18 5.31
C PRO A 52 4.52 5.03 3.80
N ALA A 53 3.39 5.54 3.30
CA ALA A 53 3.22 5.79 1.87
C ALA A 53 3.83 7.16 1.51
N PRO A 54 4.53 7.28 0.36
CA PRO A 54 5.11 8.55 -0.09
C PRO A 54 4.08 9.70 -0.17
N ASP A 55 2.84 9.35 -0.51
CA ASP A 55 1.70 10.27 -0.62
C ASP A 55 0.66 10.04 0.50
N GLY A 56 1.11 9.62 1.68
CA GLY A 56 0.23 9.24 2.79
C GLY A 56 -0.82 10.30 3.09
N GLN A 57 -2.10 10.00 2.78
CA GLN A 57 -3.19 10.92 3.07
C GLN A 57 -3.32 11.06 4.59
N PRO A 58 -3.31 12.30 5.13
CA PRO A 58 -3.42 12.51 6.57
C PRO A 58 -4.79 12.08 7.11
N VAL A 59 -5.79 11.93 6.23
CA VAL A 59 -7.12 11.43 6.57
C VAL A 59 -7.45 10.25 5.68
N VAL A 60 -7.73 9.11 6.30
CA VAL A 60 -8.29 7.94 5.61
C VAL A 60 -9.70 7.70 6.11
N VAL A 61 -10.64 7.53 5.17
CA VAL A 61 -12.03 7.22 5.47
C VAL A 61 -12.28 5.74 5.22
N GLN A 62 -13.08 5.11 6.07
CA GLN A 62 -13.57 3.76 5.86
C GLN A 62 -14.30 3.71 4.50
N GLY A 63 -13.88 2.77 3.64
CA GLY A 63 -14.36 2.65 2.26
C GLY A 63 -13.34 3.06 1.21
N GLU A 64 -12.34 3.87 1.55
CA GLU A 64 -11.23 4.24 0.63
C GLU A 64 -10.05 3.26 0.71
N LEU A 65 -10.02 2.44 1.76
CA LEU A 65 -9.08 1.34 1.92
C LEU A 65 -9.55 0.13 1.12
N GLY A 66 -8.69 -0.35 0.21
CA GLY A 66 -8.85 -1.68 -0.37
C GLY A 66 -8.83 -2.76 0.72
N GLY A 67 -9.59 -3.84 0.52
CA GLY A 67 -9.83 -4.86 1.56
C GLY A 67 -8.56 -5.41 2.23
N LEU A 68 -7.52 -5.70 1.46
CA LEU A 68 -6.25 -6.23 1.98
C LEU A 68 -5.50 -5.21 2.86
N ALA A 69 -5.49 -3.94 2.48
CA ALA A 69 -4.83 -2.88 3.26
C ALA A 69 -5.56 -2.63 4.59
N MET A 70 -6.89 -2.78 4.62
CA MET A 70 -7.67 -2.72 5.86
C MET A 70 -7.29 -3.87 6.81
N LEU A 71 -7.18 -5.10 6.30
CA LEU A 71 -6.78 -6.25 7.13
C LEU A 71 -5.36 -6.09 7.70
N LEU A 72 -4.43 -5.63 6.86
CA LEU A 72 -3.04 -5.39 7.27
C LEU A 72 -2.91 -4.28 8.33
N ALA A 73 -3.84 -3.33 8.39
CA ALA A 73 -3.82 -2.29 9.42
C ALA A 73 -4.01 -2.84 10.85
N GLY A 74 -4.53 -4.07 11.01
CA GLY A 74 -4.61 -4.77 12.29
C GLY A 74 -3.36 -5.58 12.64
N VAL A 75 -2.46 -5.79 11.68
CA VAL A 75 -1.20 -6.50 11.89
C VAL A 75 -0.17 -5.53 12.46
N PRO A 76 0.54 -5.90 13.55
CA PRO A 76 1.62 -5.08 14.13
C PRO A 76 2.67 -4.65 13.10
N ALA A 77 3.18 -3.42 13.24
CA ALA A 77 4.06 -2.82 12.24
C ALA A 77 5.42 -3.54 12.09
N ASP A 78 5.94 -4.10 13.19
CA ASP A 78 7.13 -4.96 13.22
C ASP A 78 6.90 -6.26 12.45
N VAL A 79 5.75 -6.91 12.62
CA VAL A 79 5.37 -8.11 11.86
C VAL A 79 5.26 -7.79 10.37
N ARG A 80 4.61 -6.68 10.00
CA ARG A 80 4.54 -6.22 8.60
C ARG A 80 5.92 -5.94 8.02
N LYS A 81 6.79 -5.30 8.78
CA LYS A 81 8.17 -5.00 8.37
C LYS A 81 8.95 -6.29 8.09
N VAL A 82 8.91 -7.27 9.00
CA VAL A 82 9.54 -8.58 8.82
C VAL A 82 8.99 -9.28 7.58
N TYR A 83 7.68 -9.25 7.37
CA TYR A 83 7.06 -9.85 6.19
C TYR A 83 7.52 -9.18 4.89
N ARG A 84 7.53 -7.85 4.84
CA ARG A 84 8.04 -7.06 3.71
C ARG A 84 9.49 -7.41 3.40
N GLU A 85 10.35 -7.45 4.41
CA GLU A 85 11.77 -7.77 4.26
C GLU A 85 11.97 -9.21 3.78
N THR A 86 11.16 -10.16 4.26
CA THR A 86 11.22 -11.56 3.83
C THR A 86 10.85 -11.71 2.35
N VAL A 87 9.80 -11.02 1.90
CA VAL A 87 9.26 -11.18 0.54
C VAL A 87 9.97 -10.31 -0.49
N LEU A 88 10.26 -9.05 -0.16
CA LEU A 88 10.83 -8.05 -1.07
C LEU A 88 12.31 -7.77 -0.83
N GLY A 89 12.89 -8.27 0.26
CA GLY A 89 14.32 -8.14 0.58
C GLY A 89 15.24 -8.55 -0.58
N PRO A 90 15.01 -9.69 -1.27
CA PRO A 90 15.82 -10.07 -2.41
C PRO A 90 15.81 -9.06 -3.56
N LEU A 91 14.68 -8.36 -3.79
CA LEU A 91 14.61 -7.29 -4.79
C LEU A 91 15.39 -6.06 -4.34
N LEU A 92 15.25 -5.67 -3.07
CA LEU A 92 15.98 -4.53 -2.49
C LEU A 92 17.51 -4.78 -2.51
N ALA A 93 17.93 -6.02 -2.33
CA ALA A 93 19.33 -6.43 -2.38
C ALA A 93 19.93 -6.48 -3.80
N ALA A 94 19.12 -6.38 -4.86
CA ALA A 94 19.60 -6.44 -6.25
C ALA A 94 20.46 -5.22 -6.67
N GLY A 95 20.58 -4.21 -5.80
CA GLY A 95 21.44 -3.05 -5.97
C GLY A 95 20.68 -1.72 -6.02
N PRO A 96 21.37 -0.58 -5.83
CA PRO A 96 20.75 0.73 -5.62
C PRO A 96 19.96 1.26 -6.83
N LYS A 97 20.27 0.77 -8.05
CA LYS A 97 19.52 1.10 -9.27
C LYS A 97 18.48 0.03 -9.61
N SER A 98 18.87 -1.25 -9.54
CA SER A 98 18.00 -2.34 -9.96
C SER A 98 16.84 -2.60 -8.99
N GLY A 99 17.08 -2.52 -7.68
CA GLY A 99 16.04 -2.80 -6.69
C GLY A 99 14.80 -1.89 -6.81
N PRO A 100 14.97 -0.54 -6.81
CA PRO A 100 13.86 0.38 -7.01
C PRO A 100 13.13 0.16 -8.34
N MET A 101 13.87 -0.05 -9.43
CA MET A 101 13.30 -0.30 -10.77
C MET A 101 12.47 -1.59 -10.83
N LEU A 102 12.93 -2.67 -10.18
CA LEU A 102 12.18 -3.94 -10.12
C LEU A 102 10.94 -3.79 -9.23
N LEU A 103 11.02 -3.06 -8.12
CA LEU A 103 9.85 -2.76 -7.27
C LEU A 103 8.79 -1.93 -7.99
N GLU A 104 9.21 -0.91 -8.75
CA GLU A 104 8.32 -0.11 -9.60
C GLU A 104 7.63 -1.00 -10.64
N THR A 105 8.39 -1.87 -11.30
CA THR A 105 7.84 -2.79 -12.30
C THR A 105 6.86 -3.79 -11.67
N LEU A 106 7.18 -4.36 -10.51
CA LEU A 106 6.29 -5.27 -9.78
C LEU A 106 4.97 -4.57 -9.40
N ARG A 107 5.04 -3.34 -8.89
CA ARG A 107 3.86 -2.57 -8.50
C ARG A 107 2.96 -2.32 -9.71
N ALA A 108 3.51 -1.75 -10.78
CA ALA A 108 2.76 -1.50 -12.02
C ALA A 108 2.18 -2.80 -12.60
N PHE A 109 2.95 -3.88 -12.61
CA PHE A 109 2.48 -5.17 -13.12
C PHE A 109 1.27 -5.69 -12.34
N LEU A 110 1.30 -5.63 -11.01
CA LEU A 110 0.17 -6.05 -10.17
C LEU A 110 -1.03 -5.08 -10.26
N ASP A 111 -0.80 -3.77 -10.39
CA ASP A 111 -1.86 -2.76 -10.56
C ASP A 111 -2.57 -2.87 -11.92
N HIS A 112 -1.91 -3.45 -12.93
CA HIS A 112 -2.48 -3.71 -14.25
C HIS A 112 -2.84 -5.19 -14.48
N ASP A 113 -3.28 -5.88 -13.42
CA ASP A 113 -3.74 -7.28 -13.42
C ASP A 113 -2.77 -8.26 -14.10
N CYS A 114 -1.45 -8.03 -13.95
CA CYS A 114 -0.39 -8.84 -14.57
C CYS A 114 -0.40 -8.79 -16.11
N SER A 115 -0.91 -7.70 -16.70
CA SER A 115 -0.91 -7.50 -18.15
C SER A 115 0.42 -6.91 -18.62
N TRP A 116 1.12 -7.65 -19.46
CA TRP A 116 2.38 -7.22 -20.07
C TRP A 116 2.25 -5.90 -20.84
N ALA A 117 1.24 -5.79 -21.70
CA ALA A 117 1.05 -4.62 -22.57
C ALA A 117 0.69 -3.37 -21.77
N ARG A 118 -0.29 -3.46 -20.85
CA ARG A 118 -0.69 -2.33 -20.01
C ARG A 118 0.43 -1.87 -19.08
N THR A 119 1.23 -2.80 -18.56
CA THR A 119 2.40 -2.47 -17.74
C THR A 119 3.48 -1.77 -18.55
N ALA A 120 3.73 -2.23 -19.78
CA ALA A 120 4.69 -1.62 -20.69
C ALA A 120 4.30 -0.17 -21.01
N GLU A 121 3.02 0.05 -21.32
CA GLU A 121 2.44 1.38 -21.55
C GLU A 121 2.57 2.29 -20.32
N ALA A 122 2.16 1.80 -19.15
CA ALA A 122 2.20 2.57 -17.90
C ALA A 122 3.62 2.95 -17.45
N LEU A 123 4.61 2.12 -17.75
CA LEU A 123 6.01 2.38 -17.45
C LEU A 123 6.77 3.06 -18.60
N HIS A 124 6.10 3.33 -19.74
CA HIS A 124 6.70 3.86 -20.96
C HIS A 124 7.95 3.09 -21.43
N ILE A 125 7.88 1.76 -21.39
CA ILE A 125 8.95 0.85 -21.85
C ILE A 125 8.42 -0.20 -22.81
N HIS A 126 9.33 -0.87 -23.53
CA HIS A 126 8.95 -1.97 -24.41
C HIS A 126 8.48 -3.21 -23.62
N VAL A 127 7.50 -3.93 -24.16
CA VAL A 127 6.91 -5.13 -23.52
C VAL A 127 7.95 -6.21 -23.18
N ASN A 128 8.94 -6.42 -24.05
CA ASN A 128 10.06 -7.34 -23.79
C ASN A 128 10.86 -6.97 -22.53
N THR A 129 10.99 -5.68 -22.24
CA THR A 129 11.67 -5.21 -21.01
C THR A 129 10.85 -5.55 -19.78
N VAL A 130 9.51 -5.46 -19.86
CA VAL A 130 8.62 -5.91 -18.78
C VAL A 130 8.79 -7.42 -18.55
N HIS A 131 8.77 -8.23 -19.61
CA HIS A 131 9.02 -9.68 -19.54
C HIS A 131 10.32 -10.00 -18.81
N TYR A 132 11.42 -9.39 -19.23
CA TYR A 132 12.73 -9.59 -18.59
C TYR A 132 12.71 -9.21 -17.11
N ARG A 133 12.14 -8.05 -16.76
CA ARG A 133 12.09 -7.58 -15.38
C ARG A 133 11.22 -8.46 -14.50
N VAL A 134 10.08 -8.94 -15.00
CA VAL A 134 9.21 -9.87 -14.28
C VAL A 134 9.90 -11.20 -14.06
N GLN A 135 10.51 -11.80 -15.07
CA GLN A 135 11.29 -13.04 -14.90
C GLN A 135 12.41 -12.87 -13.86
N ARG A 136 13.07 -11.70 -13.86
CA ARG A 136 14.08 -11.39 -12.85
C ARG A 136 13.48 -11.26 -11.44
N ILE A 137 12.28 -10.69 -11.30
CA ILE A 137 11.56 -10.62 -10.03
C ILE A 137 11.24 -12.03 -9.52
N GLU A 138 10.69 -12.90 -10.37
CA GLU A 138 10.36 -14.28 -10.03
C GLU A 138 11.60 -15.05 -9.60
N LEU A 139 12.72 -14.90 -10.33
CA LEU A 139 13.99 -15.53 -10.00
C LEU A 139 14.54 -15.09 -8.64
N LEU A 140 14.54 -13.78 -8.37
CA LEU A 140 15.09 -13.23 -7.13
C LEU A 140 14.24 -13.56 -5.91
N THR A 141 12.92 -13.58 -6.07
CA THR A 141 11.98 -13.80 -4.96
C THR A 141 11.62 -15.28 -4.78
N GLY A 142 11.87 -16.12 -5.78
CA GLY A 142 11.39 -17.50 -5.84
C GLY A 142 9.86 -17.59 -6.03
N ARG A 143 9.22 -16.51 -6.50
CA ARG A 143 7.75 -16.38 -6.59
C ARG A 143 7.30 -16.23 -8.03
N ASP A 144 6.68 -17.27 -8.54
CA ASP A 144 6.02 -17.31 -9.84
C ASP A 144 4.75 -16.45 -9.86
N LEU A 145 4.76 -15.37 -10.66
CA LEU A 145 3.67 -14.40 -10.81
C LEU A 145 2.49 -14.92 -11.64
N SER A 146 2.57 -16.11 -12.22
CA SER A 146 1.40 -16.81 -12.76
C SER A 146 0.51 -17.41 -11.66
N ARG A 147 1.07 -17.69 -10.48
CA ARG A 147 0.35 -18.28 -9.33
C ARG A 147 -0.32 -17.21 -8.48
N LEU A 148 -1.58 -17.43 -8.11
CA LEU A 148 -2.34 -16.48 -7.28
C LEU A 148 -1.68 -16.24 -5.92
N ASP A 149 -1.27 -17.30 -5.22
CA ASP A 149 -0.70 -17.18 -3.86
C ASP A 149 0.57 -16.32 -3.85
N ASN A 150 1.43 -16.48 -4.87
CA ASN A 150 2.63 -15.67 -5.04
C ASN A 150 2.32 -14.21 -5.35
N ARG A 151 1.33 -13.95 -6.20
CA ARG A 151 0.85 -12.58 -6.47
C ARG A 151 0.31 -11.93 -5.20
N LEU A 152 -0.45 -12.68 -4.39
CA LEU A 152 -0.97 -12.20 -3.11
C LEU A 152 0.16 -11.91 -2.13
N ASP A 153 1.18 -12.77 -2.05
CA ASP A 153 2.31 -12.54 -1.16
C ASP A 153 3.07 -11.26 -1.54
N LEU A 154 3.36 -11.08 -2.82
CA LEU A 154 4.02 -9.88 -3.35
C LEU A 154 3.15 -8.62 -3.16
N ARG A 155 1.85 -8.70 -3.43
CA ARG A 155 0.91 -7.58 -3.21
C ARG A 155 0.82 -7.20 -1.73
N THR A 156 0.72 -8.18 -0.86
CA THR A 156 0.66 -8.00 0.60
C THR A 156 1.95 -7.35 1.09
N ALA A 157 3.11 -7.81 0.62
CA ALA A 157 4.39 -7.24 1.00
C ALA A 157 4.58 -5.81 0.50
N LEU A 158 4.02 -5.44 -0.67
CA LEU A 158 4.03 -4.06 -1.15
C LEU A 158 3.19 -3.11 -0.29
N LEU A 159 2.15 -3.63 0.39
CA LEU A 159 1.25 -2.90 1.28
C LEU A 159 1.73 -2.85 2.74
N CYS A 160 2.73 -3.67 3.09
CA CYS A 160 3.38 -3.68 4.40
C CYS A 160 4.41 -2.57 4.53
#